data_AF-A0A7S1HJB5-F1
#
_entry.id   AF-A0A7S1HJB5-F1
#
_cell.length_a   1.000
_cell.length_b   1.000
_cell.length_c   1.000
_cell.angle_alpha   90.00
_cell.angle_beta   90.00
_cell.angle_gamma   90.00
#
_symmetry.space_group_name_H-M   'P 1'
#
loop_
_entity.id
_entity.type
_entity.pdbx_description
1 polymer ?
#
loop_
_entity_poly.entity_id
_entity_poly.type
_entity_poly.pdbx_seq_one_letter_code
_entity_poly.pdbx_strand_id
1 'polypeptide(L)'
;QSGMGEAAAEQTIPSKLVIKLLTYNRPKPLQRLLESLEKAEYDKDTVELEVWIDGPTGGKSSAERDAVIALTRGIEWWHGKLQVNLREANVGLVGNWLGCWKDAPEDGGDWSTVVLVLEDDMEVSPLFWRWLKRMWGHYAHRSDLAGISLQHQHTRGSDGAPTFHVDNGNEPYLYKIPGSWGFSPHPVAWARFLKWHDAKTFQGYEPVDLQFKGKDV
;
A
#
# COMPACT_ATOMS: atom_id res chain seq x y z
N GLN A 1 -47.59 4.74 -2.30
CA GLN A 1 -46.40 4.19 -2.97
C GLN A 1 -45.32 4.11 -1.91
N SER A 2 -45.05 2.88 -1.48
CA SER A 2 -44.14 2.51 -0.40
C SER A 2 -42.69 2.75 -0.84
N GLY A 3 -41.94 3.52 -0.04
CA GLY A 3 -40.49 3.59 -0.15
C GLY A 3 -39.89 2.23 0.16
N MET A 4 -39.29 1.59 -0.84
CA MET A 4 -38.39 0.48 -0.62
C MET A 4 -37.09 1.08 -0.07
N GLY A 5 -36.87 0.92 1.23
CA GLY A 5 -35.53 1.06 1.77
C GLY A 5 -34.62 0.05 1.08
N GLU A 6 -33.54 0.53 0.47
CA GLU A 6 -32.40 -0.33 0.15
C GLU A 6 -32.00 -1.02 1.45
N ALA A 7 -32.14 -2.34 1.47
CA ALA A 7 -31.54 -3.15 2.51
C ALA A 7 -30.04 -2.83 2.50
N ALA A 8 -29.52 -2.24 3.58
CA ALA A 8 -28.09 -2.05 3.76
C ALA A 8 -27.45 -3.43 3.61
N ALA A 9 -26.70 -3.63 2.53
CA ALA A 9 -25.90 -4.84 2.36
C ALA A 9 -25.08 -5.02 3.63
N GLU A 10 -25.14 -6.21 4.22
CA GLU A 10 -24.44 -6.54 5.45
C GLU A 10 -22.94 -6.22 5.24
N GLN A 11 -22.47 -5.15 5.86
CA GLN A 11 -21.10 -4.66 5.66
C GLN A 11 -20.15 -5.69 6.25
N THR A 12 -19.44 -6.44 5.39
CA THR A 12 -18.36 -7.31 5.81
C THR A 12 -17.30 -6.46 6.50
N ILE A 13 -17.09 -6.72 7.79
CA ILE A 13 -16.03 -6.09 8.57
C ILE A 13 -14.73 -6.82 8.24
N PRO A 14 -13.68 -6.14 7.73
CA PRO A 14 -12.40 -6.79 7.46
C PRO A 14 -11.82 -7.43 8.72
N SER A 15 -11.30 -8.64 8.59
CA SER A 15 -10.67 -9.39 9.69
C SER A 15 -9.26 -9.87 9.34
N LYS A 16 -8.79 -9.56 8.14
CA LYS A 16 -7.45 -9.87 7.67
C LYS A 16 -6.79 -8.65 7.02
N LEU A 17 -5.54 -8.40 7.36
CA LEU A 17 -4.67 -7.41 6.72
C LEU A 17 -3.48 -8.13 6.08
N VAL A 18 -3.12 -7.75 4.86
CA VAL A 18 -1.88 -8.16 4.20
C VAL A 18 -1.05 -6.91 3.95
N ILE A 19 0.08 -6.80 4.64
CA ILE A 19 1.02 -5.69 4.49
C ILE A 19 2.07 -6.08 3.45
N LYS A 20 2.09 -5.37 2.32
CA LYS A 20 3.15 -5.46 1.31
C LYS A 20 4.21 -4.41 1.65
N LEU A 21 5.29 -4.82 2.30
CA LEU A 21 6.39 -3.94 2.69
C LEU A 21 7.45 -3.94 1.59
N LEU A 22 7.68 -2.80 0.94
CA LEU A 22 8.68 -2.61 -0.10
C LEU A 22 9.97 -2.06 0.49
N THR A 23 11.11 -2.71 0.21
CA THR A 23 12.43 -2.27 0.68
C THR A 23 13.53 -2.65 -0.31
N TYR A 24 14.73 -2.12 -0.10
CA TYR A 24 15.93 -2.50 -0.85
C TYR A 24 17.14 -2.68 0.07
N ASN A 25 17.78 -1.58 0.45
CA ASN A 25 19.07 -1.58 1.14
C ASN A 25 19.16 -0.52 2.25
N ARG A 26 18.03 -0.16 2.86
CA ARG A 26 17.94 0.85 3.94
C ARG A 26 17.60 0.18 5.29
N PRO A 27 18.56 -0.48 5.97
CA PRO A 27 18.26 -1.27 7.17
C PRO A 27 17.72 -0.45 8.35
N LYS A 28 18.21 0.77 8.58
CA LYS A 28 17.76 1.60 9.71
C LYS A 28 16.32 2.11 9.53
N PRO A 29 15.93 2.70 8.38
CA PRO A 29 14.53 3.03 8.13
C PRO A 29 13.61 1.80 8.22
N LEU A 30 14.01 0.68 7.60
CA LEU A 30 13.25 -0.56 7.66
C LEU A 30 13.03 -1.02 9.10
N GLN A 31 14.07 -1.00 9.93
CA GLN A 31 13.96 -1.35 11.34
C GLN A 31 12.94 -0.48 12.07
N ARG A 32 12.95 0.84 11.85
CA ARG A 32 11.96 1.76 12.44
C ARG A 32 10.53 1.40 12.02
N LEU A 33 10.32 1.11 10.74
CA LEU A 33 8.99 0.70 10.27
C LEU A 33 8.54 -0.60 10.94
N LEU A 34 9.40 -1.61 10.97
CA LEU A 34 9.12 -2.91 11.60
C LEU A 34 8.79 -2.76 13.09
N GLU A 35 9.55 -1.95 13.83
CA GLU A 35 9.28 -1.65 15.24
C GLU A 35 7.95 -0.93 15.44
N SER A 36 7.52 -0.07 14.49
CA SER A 36 6.21 0.58 14.55
C SER A 36 5.05 -0.37 14.23
N LEU A 37 5.28 -1.32 13.32
CA LEU A 37 4.33 -2.38 12.98
C LEU A 37 4.12 -3.34 14.16
N GLU A 38 5.19 -3.74 14.84
CA GLU A 38 5.11 -4.59 16.04
C GLU A 38 4.32 -3.93 17.18
N LYS A 39 4.40 -2.60 17.32
CA LYS A 39 3.68 -1.83 18.33
C LYS A 39 2.22 -1.55 17.97
N ALA A 40 1.77 -1.91 16.78
CA ALA A 40 0.43 -1.59 16.33
C ALA A 40 -0.65 -2.50 16.94
N GLU A 41 -1.83 -1.92 17.11
CA GLU A 41 -2.98 -2.59 17.69
C GLU A 41 -3.81 -3.27 16.57
N TYR A 42 -3.60 -4.58 16.43
CA TYR A 42 -4.28 -5.42 15.44
C TYR A 42 -5.55 -6.12 15.97
N ASP A 43 -5.91 -5.86 17.22
CA ASP A 43 -7.02 -6.53 17.92
C ASP A 43 -6.89 -8.06 17.85
N LYS A 44 -7.88 -8.76 17.27
CA LYS A 44 -7.86 -10.22 17.07
C LYS A 44 -7.77 -10.59 15.58
N ASP A 45 -7.47 -9.62 14.74
CA ASP A 45 -7.42 -9.81 13.29
C ASP A 45 -6.09 -10.45 12.88
N THR A 46 -6.12 -11.17 11.76
CA THR A 46 -4.90 -11.76 11.19
C THR A 46 -4.15 -10.72 10.37
N VAL A 47 -2.85 -10.58 10.61
CA VAL A 47 -2.00 -9.67 9.84
C VAL A 47 -0.84 -10.43 9.24
N GLU A 48 -0.87 -10.57 7.92
CA GLU A 48 0.23 -11.15 7.16
C GLU A 48 1.19 -10.04 6.74
N LEU A 49 2.49 -10.30 6.90
CA LEU A 49 3.55 -9.41 6.48
C LEU A 49 4.30 -10.04 5.31
N GLU A 50 4.23 -9.39 4.15
CA GLU A 50 5.00 -9.76 2.97
C GLU A 50 6.06 -8.71 2.70
N VAL A 51 7.32 -9.05 2.97
CA VAL A 51 8.46 -8.17 2.71
C VAL A 51 9.01 -8.44 1.32
N TRP A 52 8.99 -7.42 0.47
CA TRP A 52 9.51 -7.43 -0.89
C TRP A 52 10.83 -6.67 -0.94
N ILE A 53 11.94 -7.43 -1.02
CA ILE A 53 13.30 -6.88 -1.05
C ILE A 53 13.77 -6.84 -2.51
N ASP A 54 14.00 -5.63 -3.03
CA ASP A 54 14.46 -5.45 -4.41
C ASP A 54 15.81 -6.13 -4.67
N GLY A 55 16.09 -6.46 -5.93
CA GLY A 55 17.33 -7.11 -6.32
C GLY A 55 18.50 -6.13 -6.45
N PRO A 56 19.74 -6.65 -6.45
CA PRO A 56 20.94 -5.85 -6.55
C PRO A 56 21.07 -5.15 -7.92
N THR A 57 21.57 -3.91 -7.90
CA THR A 57 22.08 -3.23 -9.08
C THR A 57 23.46 -3.78 -9.44
N GLY A 58 23.61 -4.43 -10.60
CA GLY A 58 24.91 -4.98 -11.05
C GLY A 58 25.25 -6.39 -10.55
N GLY A 59 24.25 -7.16 -10.10
CA GLY A 59 24.36 -8.61 -9.88
C GLY A 59 25.01 -9.05 -8.55
N LYS A 60 25.58 -8.13 -7.76
CA LYS A 60 26.10 -8.43 -6.41
C LYS A 60 25.32 -7.66 -5.35
N SER A 61 24.94 -8.36 -4.28
CA SER A 61 24.30 -7.76 -3.10
C SER A 61 25.25 -6.79 -2.40
N SER A 62 24.73 -5.66 -1.92
CA SER A 62 25.49 -4.75 -1.05
C SER A 62 25.39 -5.21 0.42
N ALA A 63 26.33 -4.76 1.25
CA ALA A 63 26.31 -5.07 2.68
C ALA A 63 25.02 -4.57 3.36
N GLU A 64 24.49 -3.44 2.93
CA GLU A 64 23.25 -2.87 3.47
C GLU A 64 22.02 -3.68 3.06
N ARG A 65 21.99 -4.21 1.83
CA ARG A 65 20.95 -5.14 1.40
C ARG A 65 21.02 -6.47 2.16
N ASP A 66 22.23 -6.98 2.37
CA ASP A 66 22.43 -8.19 3.17
C ASP A 66 21.98 -7.98 4.62
N ALA A 67 22.19 -6.78 5.18
CA ALA A 67 21.66 -6.39 6.48
C ALA A 67 20.13 -6.33 6.50
N VAL A 68 19.47 -5.83 5.44
CA VAL A 68 18.00 -5.88 5.29
C VAL A 68 17.49 -7.32 5.24
N ILE A 69 18.16 -8.21 4.52
CA ILE A 69 17.80 -9.64 4.45
C ILE A 69 17.96 -10.31 5.83
N ALA A 70 19.06 -10.03 6.53
CA ALA A 70 19.30 -10.56 7.86
C ALA A 70 18.24 -10.05 8.87
N LEU A 71 17.95 -8.75 8.85
CA LEU A 71 16.93 -8.12 9.68
C LEU A 71 15.57 -8.79 9.47
N THR A 72 15.13 -8.92 8.22
CA THR A 72 13.79 -9.45 7.89
C THR A 72 13.62 -10.93 8.19
N ARG A 73 14.69 -11.74 8.07
CA ARG A 73 14.68 -13.16 8.46
C ARG A 73 14.72 -13.37 9.97
N GLY A 74 15.17 -12.37 10.73
CA GLY A 74 15.24 -12.41 12.19
C GLY A 74 13.96 -11.96 12.91
N ILE A 75 12.94 -11.50 12.18
CA ILE A 75 11.68 -11.03 12.76
C ILE A 75 10.86 -12.21 13.29
N GLU A 76 10.42 -12.11 14.54
CA GLU A 76 9.36 -12.95 15.08
C GLU A 76 8.02 -12.24 14.88
N TRP A 77 7.25 -12.65 13.87
CA TRP A 77 5.97 -12.02 13.54
C TRP A 77 4.81 -12.81 14.15
N TRP A 78 4.20 -12.27 15.20
CA TRP A 78 3.17 -12.97 15.99
C TRP A 78 1.73 -12.72 15.53
N HIS A 79 1.52 -11.79 14.60
CA HIS A 79 0.18 -11.38 14.17
C HIS A 79 -0.36 -12.19 12.98
N GLY A 80 0.45 -13.05 12.36
CA GLY A 80 0.06 -13.85 11.21
C GLY A 80 1.27 -14.41 10.46
N LYS A 81 1.10 -14.68 9.16
CA LYS A 81 2.19 -15.23 8.34
C LYS A 81 3.20 -14.13 7.98
N LEU A 82 4.49 -14.42 8.13
CA LEU A 82 5.59 -13.64 7.54
C LEU A 82 6.10 -14.33 6.27
N GLN A 83 6.26 -13.58 5.19
CA GLN A 83 6.87 -14.04 3.95
C GLN A 83 7.92 -13.02 3.48
N VAL A 84 9.12 -13.50 3.17
CA VAL A 84 10.20 -12.68 2.63
C VAL A 84 10.43 -13.05 1.17
N ASN A 85 10.13 -12.11 0.28
CA ASN A 85 10.28 -12.22 -1.16
C ASN A 85 11.56 -11.50 -1.60
N LEU A 86 12.57 -12.27 -2.02
CA LEU A 86 13.82 -11.72 -2.55
C LEU A 86 13.74 -11.65 -4.08
N ARG A 87 13.98 -10.48 -4.64
CA ARG A 87 14.13 -10.34 -6.10
C ARG A 87 15.56 -10.63 -6.52
N GLU A 88 15.69 -11.32 -7.66
CA GLU A 88 16.99 -11.67 -8.26
C GLU A 88 17.67 -10.47 -8.93
N ALA A 89 16.89 -9.55 -9.50
CA ALA A 89 17.37 -8.37 -10.19
C ALA A 89 16.65 -7.11 -9.68
N ASN A 90 17.31 -5.96 -9.79
CA ASN A 90 16.71 -4.68 -9.45
C ASN A 90 15.58 -4.36 -10.44
N VAL A 91 14.35 -4.24 -9.94
CA VAL A 91 13.18 -3.85 -10.75
C VAL A 91 12.78 -2.39 -10.52
N GLY A 92 13.43 -1.72 -9.58
CA GLY A 92 13.17 -0.35 -9.19
C GLY A 92 11.82 -0.18 -8.47
N LEU A 93 11.54 1.05 -8.06
CA LEU A 93 10.35 1.40 -7.27
C LEU A 93 9.05 0.99 -7.98
N VAL A 94 8.92 1.33 -9.27
CA VAL A 94 7.73 1.03 -10.08
C VAL A 94 7.52 -0.49 -10.19
N GLY A 95 8.57 -1.25 -10.52
CA GLY A 95 8.48 -2.70 -10.62
C GLY A 95 8.16 -3.39 -9.29
N ASN A 96 8.60 -2.81 -8.17
CA ASN A 96 8.24 -3.26 -6.84
C ASN A 96 6.76 -3.04 -6.54
N TRP A 97 6.25 -1.82 -6.75
CA TRP A 97 4.85 -1.47 -6.57
C TRP A 97 3.92 -2.35 -7.41
N LEU A 98 4.19 -2.45 -8.72
CA LEU A 98 3.34 -3.21 -9.64
C LEU A 98 3.42 -4.72 -9.38
N GLY A 99 4.58 -5.22 -8.97
CA GLY A 99 4.80 -6.65 -8.79
C GLY A 99 4.37 -7.22 -7.43
N CYS A 100 4.16 -6.38 -6.41
CA CYS A 100 3.87 -6.86 -5.05
C CYS A 100 2.44 -7.39 -4.87
N TRP A 101 1.52 -7.04 -5.77
CA TRP A 101 0.13 -7.50 -5.77
C TRP A 101 -0.45 -7.59 -7.18
N LYS A 102 0.13 -8.50 -7.98
CA LYS A 102 -0.25 -8.72 -9.38
C LYS A 102 -1.57 -9.47 -9.59
N ASP A 103 -2.02 -10.16 -8.54
CA ASP A 103 -3.16 -11.08 -8.51
C ASP A 103 -4.37 -10.48 -7.78
N ALA A 104 -4.50 -9.15 -7.80
CA ALA A 104 -5.66 -8.48 -7.22
C ALA A 104 -6.96 -8.92 -7.89
N PRO A 105 -8.03 -9.15 -7.12
CA PRO A 105 -9.27 -9.70 -7.65
C PRO A 105 -10.04 -8.65 -8.49
N GLU A 106 -10.55 -9.08 -9.63
CA GLU A 106 -11.25 -8.22 -10.58
C GLU A 106 -12.74 -8.02 -10.27
N ASP A 107 -13.34 -8.97 -9.55
CA ASP A 107 -14.77 -9.06 -9.28
C ASP A 107 -15.15 -8.57 -7.86
N GLY A 108 -14.19 -7.99 -7.14
CA GLY A 108 -14.39 -7.50 -5.78
C GLY A 108 -13.88 -8.45 -4.71
N GLY A 109 -13.62 -9.73 -5.04
CA GLY A 109 -12.97 -10.69 -4.16
C GLY A 109 -13.57 -10.82 -2.74
N ASP A 110 -12.75 -11.35 -1.84
CA ASP A 110 -13.03 -11.45 -0.41
C ASP A 110 -12.74 -10.11 0.29
N TRP A 111 -13.80 -9.37 0.61
CA TRP A 111 -13.73 -8.11 1.35
C TRP A 111 -13.31 -8.24 2.81
N SER A 112 -13.15 -9.47 3.32
CA SER A 112 -12.59 -9.68 4.65
C SER A 112 -11.07 -9.40 4.71
N THR A 113 -10.40 -9.35 3.54
CA THR A 113 -8.97 -9.10 3.41
C THR A 113 -8.67 -7.72 2.85
N VAL A 114 -7.90 -6.92 3.59
CA VAL A 114 -7.39 -5.61 3.17
C VAL A 114 -5.91 -5.73 2.81
N VAL A 115 -5.50 -5.09 1.71
CA VAL A 115 -4.08 -4.94 1.34
C VAL A 115 -3.60 -3.54 1.68
N LEU A 116 -2.44 -3.43 2.31
CA LEU A 116 -1.76 -2.16 2.57
C LEU A 116 -0.33 -2.23 2.04
N VAL A 117 0.08 -1.25 1.25
CA VAL A 117 1.45 -1.13 0.75
C VAL A 117 2.20 -0.08 1.56
N LEU A 118 3.39 -0.44 2.06
CA LEU A 118 4.28 0.42 2.83
C LEU A 118 5.68 0.42 2.23
N GLU A 119 6.35 1.57 2.24
CA GLU A 119 7.78 1.69 1.91
C GLU A 119 8.61 1.73 3.20
N ASP A 120 9.86 1.29 3.14
CA ASP A 120 10.72 1.14 4.33
C ASP A 120 11.07 2.44 5.08
N ASP A 121 10.78 3.61 4.53
CA ASP A 121 11.03 4.91 5.19
C ASP A 121 9.84 5.45 5.97
N MET A 122 8.75 4.69 6.05
CA MET A 122 7.55 5.06 6.78
C MET A 122 7.61 4.69 8.27
N GLU A 123 6.66 5.24 9.03
CA GLU A 123 6.31 4.84 10.39
C GLU A 123 4.80 4.88 10.52
N VAL A 124 4.19 3.88 11.15
CA VAL A 124 2.73 3.81 11.32
C VAL A 124 2.33 4.14 12.75
N SER A 125 1.18 4.81 12.89
CA SER A 125 0.53 4.98 14.20
C SER A 125 0.12 3.64 14.79
N PRO A 126 0.20 3.41 16.11
CA PRO A 126 -0.34 2.19 16.73
C PRO A 126 -1.81 1.91 16.40
N LEU A 127 -2.58 2.93 16.03
CA LEU A 127 -4.01 2.82 15.72
C LEU A 127 -4.31 2.69 14.21
N PHE A 128 -3.29 2.58 13.35
CA PHE A 128 -3.48 2.65 11.90
C PHE A 128 -4.45 1.57 11.39
N TRP A 129 -4.34 0.34 11.90
CA TRP A 129 -5.18 -0.76 11.44
C TRP A 129 -6.64 -0.55 11.82
N ARG A 130 -6.92 -0.15 13.07
CA ARG A 130 -8.29 0.15 13.51
C ARG A 130 -8.94 1.23 12.65
N TRP A 131 -8.18 2.27 12.29
CA TRP A 131 -8.68 3.31 11.38
C TRP A 131 -8.94 2.74 9.99
N LEU A 132 -7.96 2.07 9.37
CA LEU A 132 -8.05 1.53 8.02
C LEU A 132 -9.19 0.49 7.88
N LYS A 133 -9.33 -0.39 8.87
CA LYS A 133 -10.42 -1.37 8.98
C LYS A 133 -11.79 -0.70 8.95
N ARG A 134 -11.98 0.38 9.71
CA ARG A 134 -13.24 1.15 9.71
C ARG A 134 -13.50 1.81 8.36
N MET A 135 -12.46 2.35 7.73
CA MET A 135 -12.58 2.98 6.40
C MET A 135 -13.02 1.96 5.36
N TRP A 136 -12.42 0.77 5.34
CA TRP A 136 -12.84 -0.29 4.42
C TRP A 136 -14.25 -0.81 4.73
N GLY A 137 -14.58 -1.03 6.01
CA GLY A 137 -15.94 -1.44 6.39
C GLY A 137 -17.02 -0.44 5.93
N HIS A 138 -16.71 0.85 5.89
CA HIS A 138 -17.65 1.88 5.48
C HIS A 138 -17.64 2.16 3.96
N TYR A 139 -16.46 2.23 3.32
CA TYR A 139 -16.31 2.74 1.96
C TYR A 139 -16.02 1.69 0.88
N ALA A 140 -15.84 0.41 1.23
CA ALA A 140 -15.48 -0.65 0.26
C ALA A 140 -16.42 -0.73 -0.96
N HIS A 141 -17.71 -0.43 -0.78
CA HIS A 141 -18.73 -0.51 -1.82
C HIS A 141 -18.66 0.60 -2.88
N ARG A 142 -17.81 1.62 -2.68
CA ARG A 142 -17.72 2.77 -3.57
C ARG A 142 -16.99 2.44 -4.87
N SER A 143 -17.70 2.51 -5.98
CA SER A 143 -17.11 2.30 -7.32
C SER A 143 -16.20 3.46 -7.80
N ASP A 144 -16.24 4.60 -7.12
CA ASP A 144 -15.43 5.80 -7.43
C ASP A 144 -14.18 5.94 -6.53
N LEU A 145 -13.87 4.91 -5.74
CA LEU A 145 -12.71 4.88 -4.84
C LEU A 145 -11.57 4.07 -5.47
N ALA A 146 -10.41 4.71 -5.66
CA ALA A 146 -9.19 4.01 -6.11
C ALA A 146 -8.47 3.27 -4.97
N GLY A 147 -8.61 3.78 -3.75
CA GLY A 147 -8.00 3.22 -2.54
C GLY A 147 -8.07 4.21 -1.39
N ILE A 148 -7.65 3.77 -0.21
CA ILE A 148 -7.54 4.57 1.01
C ILE A 148 -6.07 4.75 1.33
N SER A 149 -5.66 5.94 1.78
CA SER A 149 -4.27 6.23 2.14
C SER A 149 -4.16 6.66 3.60
N LEU A 150 -3.07 6.26 4.27
CA LEU A 150 -2.71 6.76 5.60
C LEU A 150 -2.08 8.16 5.55
N GLN A 151 -1.86 8.70 4.35
CA GLN A 151 -1.24 10.00 4.13
C GLN A 151 -2.17 11.15 4.51
N HIS A 152 -1.68 12.06 5.35
CA HIS A 152 -2.23 13.40 5.39
C HIS A 152 -1.77 14.18 4.16
N GLN A 153 -2.70 14.60 3.31
CA GLN A 153 -2.34 15.26 2.07
C GLN A 153 -1.78 16.66 2.30
N HIS A 154 -0.65 16.96 1.66
CA HIS A 154 0.05 18.24 1.78
C HIS A 154 0.12 19.03 0.47
N THR A 155 -0.33 18.42 -0.63
CA THR A 155 -0.29 18.98 -1.98
C THR A 155 -1.70 19.31 -2.49
N ARG A 156 -1.87 20.52 -3.01
CA ARG A 156 -3.14 20.96 -3.60
C ARG A 156 -3.30 20.46 -5.04
N GLY A 157 -4.45 19.88 -5.35
CA GLY A 157 -4.71 19.19 -6.61
C GLY A 157 -4.88 20.08 -7.83
N SER A 158 -5.17 21.36 -7.62
CA SER A 158 -5.37 22.31 -8.70
C SER A 158 -4.06 22.80 -9.33
N ASP A 159 -3.00 22.95 -8.52
CA ASP A 159 -1.77 23.63 -8.95
C ASP A 159 -0.48 23.08 -8.32
N GLY A 160 -0.56 22.00 -7.55
CA GLY A 160 0.60 21.35 -6.94
C GLY A 160 1.25 22.15 -5.81
N ALA A 161 0.61 23.23 -5.32
CA ALA A 161 1.19 24.02 -4.25
C ALA A 161 1.38 23.17 -2.98
N PRO A 162 2.56 23.26 -2.32
CA PRO A 162 2.73 22.74 -0.97
C PRO A 162 1.86 23.56 -0.01
N THR A 163 1.51 23.02 1.15
CA THR A 163 0.58 23.61 2.16
C THR A 163 -0.91 23.51 1.81
N PHE A 164 -1.35 22.31 1.46
CA PHE A 164 -2.77 21.95 1.57
C PHE A 164 -3.09 21.55 3.01
N HIS A 165 -4.00 22.28 3.66
CA HIS A 165 -4.52 21.93 4.98
C HIS A 165 -6.02 21.73 4.88
N VAL A 166 -6.49 20.57 5.37
CA VAL A 166 -7.92 20.24 5.41
C VAL A 166 -8.35 20.28 6.87
N ASP A 167 -9.15 21.27 7.23
CA ASP A 167 -9.79 21.33 8.54
C ASP A 167 -11.20 20.75 8.42
N ASN A 168 -11.31 19.44 8.67
CA ASN A 168 -12.56 18.69 8.66
C ASN A 168 -12.76 17.88 9.95
N GLY A 169 -12.15 18.30 11.05
CA GLY A 169 -12.27 17.59 12.33
C GLY A 169 -11.60 16.19 12.36
N ASN A 170 -10.64 15.93 11.48
CA ASN A 170 -10.00 14.61 11.27
C ASN A 170 -10.92 13.55 10.66
N GLU A 171 -12.03 13.97 10.04
CA GLU A 171 -12.87 13.06 9.25
C GLU A 171 -12.12 12.61 7.98
N PRO A 172 -12.42 11.44 7.42
CA PRO A 172 -11.91 11.08 6.10
C PRO A 172 -12.50 11.99 5.03
N TYR A 173 -11.73 12.27 3.97
CA TYR A 173 -12.19 13.00 2.79
C TYR A 173 -11.71 12.32 1.52
N LEU A 174 -12.48 12.48 0.43
CA LEU A 174 -12.10 11.97 -0.87
C LEU A 174 -11.26 12.99 -1.62
N TYR A 175 -10.19 12.54 -2.26
CA TYR A 175 -9.28 13.41 -2.98
C TYR A 175 -8.86 12.82 -4.33
N LYS A 176 -8.62 13.69 -5.32
CA LYS A 176 -8.29 13.29 -6.70
C LYS A 176 -6.80 12.98 -6.90
N ILE A 177 -5.94 13.33 -5.94
CA ILE A 177 -4.53 12.92 -5.97
C ILE A 177 -4.38 11.65 -5.12
N PRO A 178 -3.74 10.60 -5.65
CA PRO A 178 -3.43 9.42 -4.86
C PRO A 178 -2.44 9.76 -3.73
N GLY A 179 -2.71 9.27 -2.52
CA GLY A 179 -1.73 9.27 -1.45
C GLY A 179 -0.86 8.01 -1.56
N SER A 180 0.42 8.18 -1.89
CA SER A 180 1.37 7.05 -2.02
C SER A 180 1.86 6.54 -0.66
N TRP A 181 1.69 7.32 0.40
CA TRP A 181 2.12 6.94 1.75
C TRP A 181 1.06 6.07 2.43
N GLY A 182 1.36 4.78 2.61
CA GLY A 182 0.42 3.83 3.21
C GLY A 182 -0.81 3.64 2.35
N PHE A 183 -0.62 3.41 1.05
CA PHE A 183 -1.71 3.21 0.12
C PHE A 183 -2.30 1.81 0.28
N SER A 184 -3.60 1.77 0.55
CA SER A 184 -4.43 0.59 0.56
C SER A 184 -5.29 0.60 -0.71
N PRO A 185 -4.89 -0.13 -1.76
CA PRO A 185 -5.59 -0.13 -3.03
C PRO A 185 -6.97 -0.79 -2.94
N HIS A 186 -7.95 -0.22 -3.65
CA HIS A 186 -9.20 -0.93 -3.92
C HIS A 186 -8.93 -2.07 -4.91
N PRO A 187 -9.31 -3.33 -4.61
CA PRO A 187 -8.90 -4.50 -5.40
C PRO A 187 -9.30 -4.39 -6.88
N VAL A 188 -10.57 -4.08 -7.13
CA VAL A 188 -11.08 -3.93 -8.51
C VAL A 188 -10.39 -2.78 -9.26
N ALA A 189 -10.18 -1.64 -8.60
CA ALA A 189 -9.53 -0.48 -9.22
C ALA A 189 -8.05 -0.80 -9.55
N TRP A 190 -7.36 -1.48 -8.63
CA TRP A 190 -5.98 -1.90 -8.82
C TRP A 190 -5.83 -2.93 -9.93
N ALA A 191 -6.68 -3.96 -9.96
CA ALA A 191 -6.68 -4.96 -11.04
C ALA A 191 -6.92 -4.31 -12.42
N ARG A 192 -7.86 -3.36 -12.50
CA ARG A 192 -8.10 -2.56 -13.73
C ARG A 192 -6.90 -1.70 -14.10
N PHE A 193 -6.25 -1.08 -13.11
CA PHE A 193 -5.04 -0.28 -13.33
C PHE A 193 -3.89 -1.14 -13.86
N LEU A 194 -3.63 -2.31 -13.29
CA LEU A 194 -2.60 -3.24 -13.77
C LEU A 194 -2.86 -3.66 -15.22
N LYS A 195 -4.10 -4.02 -15.57
CA LYS A 195 -4.48 -4.33 -16.96
C LYS A 195 -4.24 -3.18 -17.93
N TRP A 196 -4.62 -1.97 -17.51
CA TRP A 196 -4.39 -0.77 -18.30
C TRP A 196 -2.89 -0.52 -18.49
N HIS A 197 -2.10 -0.63 -17.42
CA HIS A 197 -0.66 -0.45 -17.44
C HIS A 197 0.00 -1.44 -18.41
N ASP A 198 -0.31 -2.73 -18.28
CA ASP A 198 0.24 -3.78 -19.15
C ASP A 198 -0.10 -3.55 -20.63
N ALA A 199 -1.34 -3.16 -20.92
CA ALA A 199 -1.76 -2.84 -22.29
C ALA A 199 -1.01 -1.63 -22.86
N LYS A 200 -0.67 -0.64 -22.03
CA LYS A 200 0.10 0.54 -22.45
C LYS A 200 1.58 0.23 -22.64
N THR A 201 2.20 -0.50 -21.74
CA THR A 201 3.59 -0.93 -21.89
C THR A 201 3.77 -1.82 -23.12
N PHE A 202 2.83 -2.73 -23.39
CA PHE A 202 2.87 -3.59 -24.59
C PHE A 202 2.81 -2.81 -25.91
N GLN A 203 2.13 -1.66 -25.93
CA GLN A 203 2.03 -0.80 -27.12
C GLN A 203 3.26 0.11 -27.31
N GLY A 204 4.31 -0.02 -26.49
CA GLY A 204 5.45 0.90 -26.50
C GLY A 204 5.05 2.33 -26.13
N TYR A 205 3.91 2.49 -25.44
CA TYR A 205 3.48 3.78 -24.94
C TYR A 205 4.33 4.12 -23.73
N GLU A 206 5.27 5.05 -23.92
CA GLU A 206 6.06 5.67 -22.86
C GLU A 206 5.40 7.02 -22.51
N PRO A 207 4.56 7.08 -21.46
CA PRO A 207 4.02 8.34 -20.97
C PRO A 207 5.18 9.26 -20.59
N VAL A 208 5.35 10.34 -21.36
CA VAL A 208 6.42 11.33 -21.18
C VAL A 208 6.40 11.95 -19.77
N ASP A 209 5.23 11.93 -19.14
CA ASP A 209 4.92 12.38 -17.78
C ASP A 209 5.28 11.37 -16.66
N LEU A 210 5.47 10.08 -16.97
CA LEU A 210 6.00 9.08 -16.02
C LEU A 210 7.51 8.88 -16.13
N GLN A 211 8.17 9.52 -17.09
CA GLN A 211 9.63 9.65 -17.12
C GLN A 211 10.10 10.65 -16.06
N PHE A 212 9.91 10.33 -14.78
CA PHE A 212 10.47 11.10 -13.67
C PHE A 212 11.99 10.96 -13.70
N LYS A 213 12.65 11.88 -14.41
CA LYS A 213 14.09 12.11 -14.29
C LYS A 213 14.27 12.85 -12.97
N GLY A 214 14.38 12.10 -11.88
CA GLY A 214 14.66 12.66 -10.56
C GLY A 214 15.74 13.71 -10.68
N LYS A 215 15.38 14.97 -10.40
CA LYS A 215 16.41 15.97 -10.14
C LYS A 215 16.91 15.65 -8.75
N ASP A 216 18.23 15.50 -8.64
CA ASP A 216 18.91 15.35 -7.35
C ASP A 216 18.37 16.41 -6.39
N VAL A 217 17.92 15.95 -5.22
CA VAL A 217 17.56 16.79 -4.08
C VAL A 217 18.77 16.91 -3.18
#